data_AF-A0A2W4UEB9-F1
#
_entry.id   AF-A0A2W4UEB9-F1
#
_cell.length_a   1.000
_cell.length_b   1.000
_cell.length_c   1.000
_cell.angle_alpha   90.00
_cell.angle_beta   90.00
_cell.angle_gamma   90.00
#
_symmetry.space_group_name_H-M   'P 1'
#
loop_
_entity.id
_entity.type
_entity.pdbx_description
1 polymer ?
#
loop_
_entity_poly.entity_id
_entity_poly.type
_entity_poly.pdbx_seq_one_letter_code
_entity_poly.pdbx_strand_id
1 'polypeptide(L)'
;MRFVKALVAAAATLMFVAAAHAGPVVNNNVRPVNIGSSGSEATLQSALNTVFGSGAVSATADQSTAGIWGSAAFPASTIPTLVLEATGNAGTQQFGIWFGTDTTNLLLVDLLLGAAQTPGTAAGMTILGNTLDVFASVSNCVAAINCTSITDSRISDSRFGFYFKTGNTIAYSVDSILGFDTPRFLAYQGGASTNWVFAYEDGTDYDYNDMVVKVESIKVPEPGTLALLGLGFAGLAAASRRRKQNQA
;
A
#
# COMPACT_ATOMS: atom_id res chain seq x y z
N MET A 1 4.86 -27.31 -69.10
CA MET A 1 5.94 -26.32 -69.30
C MET A 1 5.32 -24.92 -69.23
N ARG A 2 5.95 -24.01 -68.48
CA ARG A 2 5.67 -22.56 -68.33
C ARG A 2 4.66 -22.12 -67.26
N PHE A 3 5.24 -21.95 -66.07
CA PHE A 3 4.98 -20.97 -65.02
C PHE A 3 4.35 -19.65 -65.48
N VAL A 4 3.36 -19.15 -64.73
CA VAL A 4 3.33 -17.76 -64.24
C VAL A 4 2.72 -17.74 -62.84
N LYS A 5 3.50 -17.20 -61.90
CA LYS A 5 3.19 -16.98 -60.49
C LYS A 5 2.44 -15.66 -60.33
N ALA A 6 1.44 -15.61 -59.47
CA ALA A 6 1.04 -14.39 -58.78
C ALA A 6 0.38 -14.76 -57.44
N LEU A 7 1.22 -14.95 -56.43
CA LEU A 7 0.79 -15.04 -55.04
C LEU A 7 0.74 -13.61 -54.51
N VAL A 8 -0.46 -13.05 -54.37
CA VAL A 8 -0.65 -11.76 -53.68
C VAL A 8 -0.70 -12.07 -52.19
N ALA A 9 0.42 -11.85 -51.50
CA ALA A 9 0.47 -11.87 -50.05
C ALA A 9 -0.13 -10.57 -49.50
N ALA A 10 -1.35 -10.63 -48.99
CA ALA A 10 -1.91 -9.56 -48.18
C ALA A 10 -1.26 -9.62 -46.79
N ALA A 11 -0.21 -8.82 -46.58
CA ALA A 11 0.32 -8.56 -45.26
C ALA A 11 -0.65 -7.63 -44.53
N ALA A 12 -1.56 -8.22 -43.74
CA ALA A 12 -2.35 -7.47 -42.78
C ALA A 12 -1.44 -7.10 -41.60
N THR A 13 -0.89 -5.88 -41.63
CA THR A 13 -0.18 -5.29 -40.50
C THR A 13 -1.20 -5.05 -39.39
N LEU A 14 -1.33 -6.00 -38.45
CA LEU A 14 -1.99 -5.75 -37.18
C LEU A 14 -1.14 -4.72 -36.41
N MET A 15 -1.49 -3.45 -36.55
CA MET A 15 -1.03 -2.44 -35.60
C MET A 15 -1.75 -2.73 -34.28
N PHE A 16 -1.07 -3.42 -33.37
CA PHE A 16 -1.44 -3.41 -31.96
C PHE A 16 -1.19 -1.99 -31.45
N VAL A 17 -2.22 -1.14 -31.50
CA VAL A 17 -2.25 0.05 -30.65
C VAL A 17 -2.35 -0.49 -29.23
N ALA A 18 -1.27 -0.42 -28.47
CA ALA A 18 -1.30 -0.65 -27.03
C ALA A 18 -2.14 0.48 -26.42
N ALA A 19 -3.45 0.28 -26.35
CA ALA A 19 -4.29 1.10 -25.51
C ALA A 19 -3.80 0.87 -24.07
N ALA A 20 -3.34 1.94 -23.42
CA ALA A 20 -3.06 1.91 -21.99
C ALA A 20 -4.39 1.68 -21.27
N HIS A 21 -4.74 0.42 -21.05
CA HIS A 21 -5.89 0.06 -20.25
C HIS A 21 -5.49 0.17 -18.79
N ALA A 22 -6.21 1.05 -18.09
CA ALA A 22 -6.31 1.09 -16.64
C ALA A 22 -6.36 -0.34 -16.05
N GLY A 23 -5.27 -0.72 -15.36
CA GLY A 23 -5.16 -2.03 -14.73
C GLY A 23 -5.76 -2.04 -13.32
N PRO A 24 -6.34 -3.15 -12.86
CA PRO A 24 -6.74 -3.28 -11.47
C PRO A 24 -5.51 -3.18 -10.57
N VAL A 25 -5.65 -2.49 -9.43
CA VAL A 25 -4.61 -2.50 -8.40
C VAL A 25 -4.54 -3.88 -7.76
N VAL A 26 -3.42 -4.57 -7.96
CA VAL A 26 -3.16 -5.91 -7.42
C VAL A 26 -2.08 -5.83 -6.35
N ASN A 27 -2.36 -6.40 -5.17
CA ASN A 27 -1.37 -6.48 -4.10
C ASN A 27 -0.42 -7.67 -4.37
N ASN A 28 0.72 -7.41 -4.99
CA ASN A 28 1.69 -8.41 -5.44
C ASN A 28 3.13 -8.08 -5.01
N ASN A 29 3.29 -7.36 -3.90
CA ASN A 29 4.60 -6.94 -3.41
C ASN A 29 5.54 -8.14 -3.25
N VAL A 30 6.73 -8.04 -3.84
CA VAL A 30 7.76 -9.08 -3.73
C VAL A 30 8.71 -8.69 -2.61
N ARG A 31 8.71 -9.46 -1.53
CA ARG A 31 9.54 -9.24 -0.33
C ARG A 31 10.18 -10.57 0.11
N PRO A 32 11.33 -10.55 0.79
CA PRO A 32 12.12 -9.37 1.17
C PRO A 32 12.92 -8.79 -0.01
N VAL A 33 13.22 -7.50 0.07
CA VAL A 33 14.24 -6.83 -0.73
C VAL A 33 15.49 -6.56 0.12
N ASN A 34 16.62 -6.33 -0.55
CA ASN A 34 17.86 -6.00 0.15
C ASN A 34 17.75 -4.61 0.78
N ILE A 35 18.20 -4.51 2.03
CA ILE A 35 18.36 -3.23 2.73
C ILE A 35 19.85 -2.88 2.67
N GLY A 36 20.17 -1.69 2.18
CA GLY A 36 21.51 -1.16 2.13
C GLY A 36 21.98 -0.61 3.47
N SER A 37 23.09 0.14 3.43
CA SER A 37 23.75 0.63 4.62
C SER A 37 23.37 2.08 4.88
N SER A 38 22.90 2.37 6.11
CA SER A 38 22.60 3.73 6.55
C SER A 38 23.81 4.63 6.85
N GLY A 39 25.03 4.19 6.55
CA GLY A 39 26.23 4.97 6.82
C GLY A 39 26.32 5.45 8.28
N SER A 40 26.21 6.76 8.49
CA SER A 40 26.21 7.43 9.81
C SER A 40 24.83 7.73 10.39
N GLU A 41 23.75 7.39 9.69
CA GLU A 41 22.37 7.69 10.06
C GLU A 41 21.75 6.60 10.93
N ALA A 42 20.58 6.90 11.50
CA ALA A 42 19.83 5.91 12.26
C ALA A 42 19.32 4.81 11.32
N THR A 43 19.61 3.55 11.64
CA THR A 43 19.17 2.41 10.80
C THR A 43 17.66 2.19 10.88
N LEU A 44 17.05 1.63 9.83
CA LEU A 44 15.66 1.17 9.87
C LEU A 44 15.42 0.18 11.05
N GLN A 45 16.38 -0.69 11.35
CA GLN A 45 16.29 -1.60 12.50
C GLN A 45 16.13 -0.85 13.83
N SER A 46 16.80 0.30 13.99
CA SER A 46 16.65 1.12 15.20
C SER A 46 15.26 1.74 15.33
N ALA A 47 14.64 2.16 14.21
CA ALA A 47 13.26 2.63 14.18
C ALA A 47 12.27 1.51 14.52
N LEU A 48 12.45 0.32 13.94
CA LEU A 48 11.62 -0.85 14.25
C LEU A 48 11.73 -1.26 15.73
N ASN A 49 12.93 -1.27 16.28
CA ASN A 49 13.15 -1.55 17.71
C ASN A 49 12.50 -0.52 18.62
N THR A 50 12.39 0.73 18.17
CA THR A 50 11.71 1.82 18.92
C THR A 50 10.20 1.57 19.00
N VAL A 51 9.61 1.05 17.92
CA VAL A 51 8.15 0.81 17.84
C VAL A 51 7.75 -0.54 18.45
N PHE A 52 8.46 -1.61 18.10
CA PHE A 52 8.07 -2.98 18.44
C PHE A 52 8.85 -3.57 19.63
N GLY A 53 9.91 -2.90 20.07
CA GLY A 53 10.88 -3.45 21.02
C GLY A 53 12.02 -4.19 20.33
N SER A 54 13.18 -4.22 20.99
CA SER A 54 14.39 -4.84 20.45
C SER A 54 14.20 -6.32 20.13
N GLY A 55 14.49 -6.71 18.90
CA GLY A 55 14.44 -8.10 18.44
C GLY A 55 13.04 -8.65 18.14
N ALA A 56 11.99 -7.83 18.25
CA ALA A 56 10.62 -8.24 17.94
C ALA A 56 10.34 -8.34 16.43
N VAL A 57 10.99 -7.48 15.64
CA VAL A 57 10.86 -7.41 14.18
C VAL A 57 12.24 -7.17 13.58
N SER A 58 12.61 -7.95 12.57
CA SER A 58 13.83 -7.82 11.78
C SER A 58 13.57 -7.04 10.49
N ALA A 59 14.32 -5.96 10.28
CA ALA A 59 14.22 -5.15 9.06
C ALA A 59 14.41 -6.00 7.79
N THR A 60 15.32 -6.97 7.82
CA THR A 60 15.68 -7.78 6.66
C THR A 60 14.79 -9.01 6.47
N ALA A 61 14.27 -9.59 7.56
CA ALA A 61 13.53 -10.85 7.49
C ALA A 61 12.00 -10.67 7.49
N ASP A 62 11.49 -9.62 8.12
CA ASP A 62 10.06 -9.50 8.43
C ASP A 62 9.34 -8.46 7.55
N GLN A 63 9.85 -8.25 6.33
CA GLN A 63 9.19 -7.40 5.34
C GLN A 63 7.87 -8.03 4.88
N SER A 64 6.77 -7.32 5.09
CA SER A 64 5.44 -7.77 4.71
C SER A 64 5.17 -7.58 3.21
N THR A 65 4.50 -8.55 2.61
CA THR A 65 3.95 -8.44 1.25
C THR A 65 2.61 -7.69 1.21
N ALA A 66 2.14 -7.16 2.34
CA ALA A 66 0.93 -6.35 2.39
C ALA A 66 1.16 -4.97 1.75
N GLY A 67 0.21 -4.55 0.91
CA GLY A 67 0.17 -3.20 0.34
C GLY A 67 -1.21 -2.55 0.39
N ILE A 68 -2.21 -3.29 0.88
CA ILE A 68 -3.60 -2.84 1.03
C ILE A 68 -4.06 -3.20 2.43
N TRP A 69 -4.75 -2.26 3.07
CA TRP A 69 -5.32 -2.42 4.38
C TRP A 69 -6.80 -2.03 4.37
N GLY A 70 -7.50 -2.49 5.40
CA GLY A 70 -8.77 -1.92 5.85
C GLY A 70 -8.64 -1.56 7.32
N SER A 71 -9.63 -0.87 7.86
CA SER A 71 -9.65 -0.54 9.27
C SER A 71 -9.89 -1.78 10.13
N ALA A 72 -9.24 -1.81 11.28
CA ALA A 72 -9.44 -2.82 12.31
C ALA A 72 -10.42 -2.37 13.41
N ALA A 73 -10.89 -1.12 13.38
CA ALA A 73 -11.81 -0.54 14.35
C ALA A 73 -13.12 -0.07 13.68
N PHE A 74 -14.17 0.14 14.47
CA PHE A 74 -15.42 0.74 14.01
C PHE A 74 -15.88 1.89 14.96
N PRO A 75 -16.11 3.12 14.46
CA PRO A 75 -15.89 3.56 13.08
C PRO A 75 -14.40 3.43 12.70
N ALA A 76 -14.15 3.32 11.40
CA ALA A 76 -12.82 3.09 10.91
C ALA A 76 -11.91 4.25 11.29
N SER A 77 -10.87 3.97 12.07
CA SER A 77 -9.91 4.98 12.50
C SER A 77 -8.50 4.48 12.27
N THR A 78 -7.61 5.43 12.01
CA THR A 78 -6.19 5.16 11.84
C THR A 78 -5.42 6.36 12.36
N ILE A 79 -4.28 6.11 12.99
CA ILE A 79 -3.42 7.16 13.54
C ILE A 79 -2.02 6.94 13.01
N PRO A 80 -1.61 7.63 11.94
CA PRO A 80 -0.20 7.74 11.57
C PRO A 80 0.58 8.64 12.53
N THR A 81 1.76 8.18 12.94
CA THR A 81 2.75 8.93 13.72
C THR A 81 4.10 8.84 13.04
N LEU A 82 4.78 9.99 12.82
CA LEU A 82 6.17 9.97 12.35
C LEU A 82 7.10 9.48 13.48
N VAL A 83 7.91 8.47 13.18
CA VAL A 83 8.85 7.85 14.13
C VAL A 83 10.29 8.25 13.85
N LEU A 84 10.68 8.29 12.58
CA LEU A 84 12.04 8.66 12.16
C LEU A 84 11.97 9.34 10.79
N GLU A 85 12.88 10.28 10.57
CA GLU A 85 13.15 10.88 9.28
C GLU A 85 14.66 11.24 9.23
N ALA A 86 15.41 10.60 8.34
CA ALA A 86 16.88 10.62 8.34
C ALA A 86 17.50 11.29 7.11
N THR A 87 16.68 11.95 6.28
CA THR A 87 17.07 12.40 4.94
C THR A 87 17.30 13.91 4.81
N GLY A 88 18.08 14.33 3.81
CA GLY A 88 18.25 15.74 3.44
C GLY A 88 16.98 16.38 2.87
N ASN A 89 16.03 15.58 2.37
CA ASN A 89 14.77 16.04 1.78
C ASN A 89 13.60 16.12 2.77
N ALA A 90 13.84 15.91 4.07
CA ALA A 90 12.83 15.80 5.12
C ALA A 90 11.73 16.89 5.01
N GLY A 91 12.12 18.14 4.80
CA GLY A 91 11.17 19.26 4.66
C GLY A 91 10.17 19.16 3.50
N THR A 92 10.32 18.18 2.60
CA THR A 92 9.47 17.97 1.42
C THR A 92 8.86 16.57 1.34
N GLN A 93 9.20 15.67 2.26
CA GLN A 93 8.68 14.30 2.27
C GLN A 93 7.30 14.24 2.94
N GLN A 94 6.34 13.69 2.23
CA GLN A 94 4.96 13.59 2.67
C GLN A 94 4.57 12.12 2.83
N PHE A 95 3.66 11.85 3.76
CA PHE A 95 3.02 10.55 3.91
C PHE A 95 1.51 10.71 3.76
N GLY A 96 0.89 9.82 2.98
CA GLY A 96 -0.52 9.92 2.63
C GLY A 96 -1.24 8.58 2.54
N ILE A 97 -2.55 8.68 2.39
CA ILE A 97 -3.47 7.55 2.13
C ILE A 97 -4.02 7.66 0.71
N TRP A 98 -4.20 6.53 0.05
CA TRP A 98 -4.83 6.49 -1.25
C TRP A 98 -6.00 5.51 -1.29
N PHE A 99 -6.98 5.85 -2.12
CA PHE A 99 -8.17 5.04 -2.42
C PHE A 99 -8.32 4.82 -3.92
N GLY A 100 -8.98 3.73 -4.30
CA GLY A 100 -9.24 3.40 -5.71
C GLY A 100 -8.89 1.96 -6.05
N THR A 101 -9.47 1.43 -7.11
CA THR A 101 -9.28 0.05 -7.58
C THR A 101 -8.50 -0.03 -8.89
N ASP A 102 -8.19 1.11 -9.49
CA ASP A 102 -7.52 1.26 -10.77
C ASP A 102 -6.28 2.15 -10.59
N THR A 103 -5.15 1.66 -11.11
CA THR A 103 -3.84 2.33 -11.12
C THR A 103 -3.85 3.76 -11.67
N THR A 104 -4.83 4.14 -12.50
CA THR A 104 -4.92 5.47 -13.14
C THR A 104 -5.93 6.40 -12.48
N ASN A 105 -6.76 5.91 -11.56
CA ASN A 105 -7.85 6.67 -10.93
C ASN A 105 -7.81 6.56 -9.41
N LEU A 106 -6.66 6.93 -8.84
CA LEU A 106 -6.47 6.98 -7.39
C LEU A 106 -6.90 8.33 -6.82
N LEU A 107 -7.57 8.30 -5.68
CA LEU A 107 -7.71 9.47 -4.81
C LEU A 107 -6.54 9.47 -3.84
N LEU A 108 -5.74 10.52 -3.86
CA LEU A 108 -4.61 10.70 -2.95
C LEU A 108 -4.95 11.78 -1.93
N VAL A 109 -4.71 11.49 -0.65
CA VAL A 109 -4.87 12.46 0.43
C VAL A 109 -3.60 12.45 1.26
N ASP A 110 -2.86 13.55 1.22
CA ASP A 110 -1.70 13.76 2.08
C ASP A 110 -2.20 13.79 3.54
N LEU A 111 -1.44 13.20 4.46
CA LEU A 111 -1.76 13.18 5.90
C LEU A 111 -0.73 13.98 6.68
N LEU A 112 0.54 13.69 6.43
CA LEU A 112 1.70 14.40 6.96
C LEU A 112 2.32 15.24 5.83
N LEU A 113 2.51 16.54 6.06
CA LEU A 113 2.83 17.55 5.04
C LEU A 113 4.31 17.97 4.98
N GLY A 114 5.25 17.04 5.11
CA GLY A 114 6.68 17.37 5.26
C GLY A 114 7.20 16.84 6.59
N ALA A 115 8.46 17.16 6.87
CA ALA A 115 9.09 16.89 8.15
C ALA A 115 8.15 17.31 9.28
N ALA A 116 7.70 16.30 10.04
CA ALA A 116 7.10 16.60 11.31
C ALA A 116 8.17 17.32 12.10
N GLN A 117 7.96 18.61 12.36
CA GLN A 117 8.92 19.49 13.05
C GLN A 117 9.31 18.94 14.44
N THR A 118 8.60 17.91 14.91
CA THR A 118 8.93 17.11 16.07
C THR A 118 8.58 15.62 15.82
N PRO A 119 9.50 14.68 16.10
CA PRO A 119 9.17 13.25 16.23
C PRO A 119 7.96 13.05 17.14
N GLY A 120 7.06 12.13 16.77
CA GLY A 120 5.81 11.92 17.50
C GLY A 120 4.63 12.77 17.06
N THR A 121 4.76 13.60 16.02
CA THR A 121 3.60 14.23 15.37
C THR A 121 2.66 13.15 14.84
N ALA A 122 1.39 13.24 15.21
CA ALA A 122 0.37 12.27 14.86
C ALA A 122 -0.84 12.94 14.21
N ALA A 123 -1.20 12.47 13.01
CA ALA A 123 -2.50 12.76 12.44
C ALA A 123 -3.44 11.63 12.85
N GLY A 124 -4.67 11.98 13.25
CA GLY A 124 -5.76 11.04 13.36
C GLY A 124 -6.61 11.09 12.10
N MET A 125 -7.18 9.96 11.72
CA MET A 125 -8.22 9.92 10.70
C MET A 125 -9.41 9.06 11.12
N THR A 126 -10.55 9.39 10.55
CA THR A 126 -11.77 8.60 10.62
C THR A 126 -12.33 8.44 9.21
N ILE A 127 -12.77 7.23 8.86
CA ILE A 127 -13.51 6.94 7.65
C ILE A 127 -14.93 6.52 8.05
N LEU A 128 -15.92 7.30 7.61
CA LEU A 128 -17.33 7.01 7.82
C LEU A 128 -18.06 7.02 6.48
N GLY A 129 -18.44 5.84 6.01
CA GLY A 129 -18.98 5.67 4.66
C GLY A 129 -17.95 6.10 3.60
N ASN A 130 -18.32 7.09 2.79
CA ASN A 130 -17.47 7.65 1.74
C ASN A 130 -16.75 8.95 2.15
N THR A 131 -16.72 9.26 3.45
CA THR A 131 -16.07 10.47 3.98
C THR A 131 -14.82 10.10 4.76
N LEU A 132 -13.71 10.76 4.45
CA LEU A 132 -12.47 10.76 5.22
C LEU A 132 -12.36 12.09 5.96
N ASP A 133 -12.23 12.03 7.27
CA ASP A 133 -11.86 13.14 8.12
C ASP A 133 -10.42 12.96 8.61
N VAL A 134 -9.58 13.98 8.41
CA VAL A 134 -8.21 14.05 8.92
C VAL A 134 -8.13 15.16 9.95
N PHE A 135 -7.59 14.86 11.11
CA PHE A 135 -7.45 15.78 12.23
C PHE A 135 -6.09 15.63 12.88
N ALA A 136 -5.66 16.63 13.64
CA ALA A 136 -4.44 16.56 14.42
C ALA A 136 -4.75 16.10 15.86
N SER A 137 -3.88 15.28 16.46
CA SER A 137 -4.04 14.90 17.88
C SER A 137 -3.77 16.06 18.84
N VAL A 138 -2.94 17.02 18.41
CA VAL A 138 -2.64 18.31 19.06
C VAL A 138 -2.52 19.37 17.96
N SER A 139 -3.05 20.58 18.19
CA SER A 139 -3.32 21.66 17.21
C SER A 139 -2.20 22.00 16.20
N ASN A 140 -2.00 21.14 15.19
CA ASN A 140 -0.95 21.21 14.15
C ASN A 140 -1.54 21.18 12.74
N CYS A 141 -2.84 21.48 12.61
CA CYS A 141 -3.50 21.56 11.33
C CYS A 141 -2.83 22.61 10.44
N VAL A 142 -2.62 22.25 9.17
CA VAL A 142 -2.06 23.08 8.08
C VAL A 142 -0.54 23.25 8.07
N ALA A 143 0.16 23.13 9.21
CA ALA A 143 1.63 23.24 9.26
C ALA A 143 2.36 21.90 9.04
N ALA A 144 1.87 20.83 9.67
CA ALA A 144 2.47 19.48 9.57
C ALA A 144 1.43 18.40 9.21
N ILE A 145 0.15 18.68 9.43
CA ILE A 145 -0.96 17.75 9.21
C ILE A 145 -1.97 18.38 8.27
N ASN A 146 -2.38 17.63 7.26
CA ASN A 146 -3.41 18.05 6.30
C ASN A 146 -4.82 17.83 6.87
N CYS A 147 -5.20 18.61 7.89
CA CYS A 147 -6.55 18.49 8.45
C CYS A 147 -7.59 18.87 7.39
N THR A 148 -8.44 17.91 7.02
CA THR A 148 -9.40 18.04 5.93
C THR A 148 -10.59 17.12 6.14
N SER A 149 -11.68 17.36 5.43
CA SER A 149 -12.84 16.48 5.34
C SER A 149 -13.22 16.34 3.87
N ILE A 150 -13.16 15.12 3.34
CA ILE A 150 -13.35 14.83 1.92
C ILE A 150 -14.36 13.71 1.77
N THR A 151 -15.37 13.91 0.91
CA THR A 151 -16.32 12.86 0.52
C THR A 151 -16.09 12.46 -0.94
N ASP A 152 -15.85 11.17 -1.19
CA ASP A 152 -15.64 10.62 -2.52
C ASP A 152 -16.07 9.15 -2.56
N SER A 153 -16.71 8.73 -3.65
CA SER A 153 -17.17 7.36 -3.88
C SER A 153 -16.08 6.28 -3.76
N ARG A 154 -14.80 6.65 -3.94
CA ARG A 154 -13.64 5.75 -3.82
C ARG A 154 -13.24 5.49 -2.38
N ILE A 155 -13.56 6.41 -1.46
CA ILE A 155 -13.24 6.27 -0.03
C ILE A 155 -14.00 5.07 0.53
N SER A 156 -13.26 4.17 1.16
CA SER A 156 -13.77 2.94 1.77
C SER A 156 -12.93 2.61 3.00
N ASP A 157 -13.60 2.23 4.08
CA ASP A 157 -12.95 1.78 5.31
C ASP A 157 -12.36 0.37 5.20
N SER A 158 -12.83 -0.42 4.25
CA SER A 158 -12.42 -1.81 4.07
C SER A 158 -11.24 -1.98 3.11
N ARG A 159 -10.87 -0.92 2.37
CA ARG A 159 -9.81 -1.01 1.35
C ARG A 159 -9.19 0.35 1.02
N PHE A 160 -7.95 0.53 1.45
CA PHE A 160 -7.08 1.66 1.12
C PHE A 160 -5.61 1.22 1.13
N GLY A 161 -4.73 2.04 0.56
CA GLY A 161 -3.28 1.88 0.73
C GLY A 161 -2.64 3.19 1.18
N PHE A 162 -1.32 3.18 1.31
CA PHE A 162 -0.55 4.33 1.72
C PHE A 162 0.49 4.70 0.67
N TYR A 163 1.02 5.92 0.78
CA TYR A 163 2.12 6.34 -0.05
C TYR A 163 3.07 7.27 0.71
N PHE A 164 4.31 7.28 0.24
CA PHE A 164 5.26 8.35 0.51
C PHE A 164 5.42 9.20 -0.75
N LYS A 165 5.75 10.48 -0.58
CA LYS A 165 5.93 11.41 -1.69
C LYS A 165 7.09 12.36 -1.40
N THR A 166 8.04 12.44 -2.33
CA THR A 166 9.09 13.47 -2.35
C THR A 166 8.93 14.29 -3.63
N GLY A 167 8.59 15.57 -3.50
CA GLY A 167 8.33 16.41 -4.66
C GLY A 167 7.17 15.87 -5.52
N ASN A 168 7.46 15.49 -6.77
CA ASN A 168 6.47 14.92 -7.70
C ASN A 168 6.49 13.38 -7.75
N THR A 169 7.38 12.75 -6.99
CA THR A 169 7.58 11.30 -7.05
C THR A 169 6.84 10.63 -5.91
N ILE A 170 6.12 9.55 -6.20
CA ILE A 170 5.25 8.86 -5.24
C ILE A 170 5.64 7.38 -5.16
N ALA A 171 5.91 6.92 -3.95
CA ALA A 171 6.10 5.52 -3.63
C ALA A 171 4.82 4.96 -3.01
N TYR A 172 4.10 4.16 -3.77
CA TYR A 172 2.90 3.49 -3.28
C TYR A 172 3.25 2.28 -2.44
N SER A 173 2.37 1.95 -1.49
CA SER A 173 2.44 0.71 -0.71
C SER A 173 2.27 -0.56 -1.55
N VAL A 174 1.94 -0.44 -2.83
CA VAL A 174 1.74 -1.56 -3.76
C VAL A 174 2.65 -1.38 -4.97
N ASP A 175 3.47 -2.39 -5.27
CA ASP A 175 4.45 -2.37 -6.36
C ASP A 175 3.79 -2.37 -7.77
N SER A 176 2.52 -2.80 -7.88
CA SER A 176 1.78 -2.78 -9.16
C SER A 176 1.37 -1.39 -9.65
N ILE A 177 1.42 -0.38 -8.78
CA ILE A 177 1.21 1.01 -9.18
C ILE A 177 2.59 1.58 -9.50
N LEU A 178 2.81 1.92 -10.78
CA LEU A 178 4.10 2.43 -11.25
C LEU A 178 4.45 3.74 -10.54
N GLY A 179 5.65 3.78 -9.96
CA GLY A 179 6.25 4.98 -9.38
C GLY A 179 7.78 4.94 -9.43
N PHE A 180 8.37 3.74 -9.35
CA PHE A 180 9.80 3.49 -9.40
C PHE A 180 10.10 2.10 -10.00
N ASP A 181 11.31 1.92 -10.53
CA ASP A 181 11.80 0.63 -11.03
C ASP A 181 12.15 -0.37 -9.91
N THR A 182 12.29 0.13 -8.68
CA THR A 182 12.67 -0.62 -7.47
C THR A 182 11.73 -0.27 -6.32
N PRO A 183 11.35 -1.22 -5.45
CA PRO A 183 10.48 -0.94 -4.32
C PRO A 183 11.07 0.14 -3.39
N ARG A 184 10.29 1.18 -3.12
CA ARG A 184 10.63 2.28 -2.19
C ARG A 184 9.84 2.27 -0.89
N PHE A 185 8.87 1.36 -0.79
CA PHE A 185 7.96 1.24 0.34
C PHE A 185 8.09 -0.14 0.96
N LEU A 186 8.44 -0.20 2.24
CA LEU A 186 8.43 -1.43 3.04
C LEU A 186 7.38 -1.33 4.14
N ALA A 187 6.75 -2.46 4.45
CA ALA A 187 5.76 -2.57 5.51
C ALA A 187 6.17 -3.65 6.51
N TYR A 188 5.95 -3.37 7.79
CA TYR A 188 6.29 -4.25 8.90
C TYR A 188 5.14 -4.31 9.90
N GLN A 189 4.97 -5.46 10.53
CA GLN A 189 3.96 -5.67 11.56
C GLN A 189 4.56 -6.50 12.70
N GLY A 190 4.40 -6.03 13.93
CA GLY A 190 4.76 -6.80 15.12
C GLY A 190 3.66 -7.82 15.44
N GLY A 191 3.86 -9.09 15.07
CA GLY A 191 2.92 -10.18 15.34
C GLY A 191 1.52 -9.95 14.74
N ALA A 192 0.47 -10.42 15.44
CA ALA A 192 -0.93 -10.25 15.01
C ALA A 192 -1.56 -8.90 15.43
N SER A 193 -0.76 -7.84 15.58
CA SER A 193 -1.24 -6.52 16.02
C SER A 193 -1.98 -5.76 14.91
N THR A 194 -2.64 -4.65 15.24
CA THR A 194 -3.21 -3.73 14.24
C THR A 194 -2.29 -2.54 13.95
N ASN A 195 -1.03 -2.65 14.39
CA ASN A 195 -0.03 -1.60 14.33
C ASN A 195 1.04 -1.98 13.30
N TRP A 196 1.29 -1.07 12.39
CA TRP A 196 2.18 -1.23 11.27
C TRP A 196 3.25 -0.17 11.30
N VAL A 197 4.41 -0.50 10.75
CA VAL A 197 5.45 0.48 10.44
C VAL A 197 5.66 0.46 8.94
N PHE A 198 5.65 1.63 8.34
CA PHE A 198 5.96 1.86 6.94
C PHE A 198 7.26 2.62 6.83
N ALA A 199 8.12 2.16 5.94
CA ALA A 199 9.46 2.67 5.75
C ALA A 199 9.67 3.07 4.29
N TYR A 200 10.32 4.20 4.09
CA TYR A 200 10.52 4.84 2.80
C TYR A 200 11.99 4.99 2.48
N GLU A 201 12.28 4.89 1.19
CA GLU A 201 13.59 5.14 0.60
C GLU A 201 13.47 6.24 -0.47
N ASP A 202 14.32 7.25 -0.37
CA ASP A 202 14.44 8.44 -1.23
C ASP A 202 15.83 8.53 -1.87
N GLY A 203 16.28 7.49 -2.55
CA GLY A 203 17.67 7.51 -3.01
C GLY A 203 18.12 6.32 -3.84
N THR A 204 19.33 5.86 -3.57
CA THR A 204 19.92 4.69 -4.25
C THR A 204 20.71 3.80 -3.29
N ASP A 205 20.74 4.16 -2.02
CA ASP A 205 21.35 3.44 -0.91
C ASP A 205 20.39 2.40 -0.33
N TYR A 206 19.08 2.50 -0.57
CA TYR A 206 18.08 1.46 -0.26
C TYR A 206 18.10 1.03 1.20
N ASP A 207 18.33 1.96 2.12
CA ASP A 207 18.39 1.67 3.56
C ASP A 207 17.04 1.93 4.26
N TYR A 208 16.09 2.55 3.55
CA TYR A 208 14.69 2.73 3.90
C TYR A 208 14.47 3.42 5.26
N ASN A 209 15.39 4.29 5.66
CA ASN A 209 15.28 5.07 6.90
C ASN A 209 14.89 6.55 6.65
N ASP A 210 14.76 6.97 5.39
CA ASP A 210 14.50 8.35 5.00
C ASP A 210 13.24 8.90 5.67
N MET A 211 12.18 8.07 5.71
CA MET A 211 10.97 8.33 6.48
C MET A 211 10.37 7.03 7.00
N VAL A 212 10.08 6.98 8.30
CA VAL A 212 9.45 5.84 8.96
C VAL A 212 8.22 6.29 9.73
N VAL A 213 7.07 5.75 9.36
CA VAL A 213 5.76 6.11 9.92
C VAL A 213 5.16 4.88 10.59
N LYS A 214 4.74 5.04 11.85
CA LYS A 214 3.89 4.06 12.54
C LYS A 214 2.44 4.36 12.20
N VAL A 215 1.65 3.34 11.87
CA VAL A 215 0.22 3.46 11.59
C VAL A 215 -0.54 2.46 12.44
N GLU A 216 -1.57 2.91 13.14
CA GLU A 216 -2.34 2.08 14.08
C GLU A 216 -3.77 1.81 13.61
N SER A 217 -4.39 0.76 14.15
CA SER A 217 -5.80 0.39 13.93
C SER A 217 -6.15 -0.04 12.49
N ILE A 218 -5.22 -0.71 11.80
CA ILE A 218 -5.44 -1.26 10.46
C ILE A 218 -5.12 -2.75 10.40
N LYS A 219 -5.75 -3.45 9.44
CA LYS A 219 -5.55 -4.88 9.19
C LYS A 219 -5.47 -5.15 7.70
N VAL A 220 -4.75 -6.21 7.32
CA VAL A 220 -4.83 -6.74 5.96
C VAL A 220 -6.21 -7.35 5.79
N PRO A 221 -6.99 -6.98 4.75
CA PRO A 221 -8.26 -7.63 4.47
C PRO A 221 -8.05 -9.13 4.31
N GLU A 222 -8.96 -9.94 4.87
CA GLU A 222 -8.88 -11.39 4.74
C GLU A 222 -8.81 -11.78 3.26
N PRO A 223 -7.89 -12.67 2.86
CA PRO A 223 -7.81 -13.11 1.48
C PRO A 223 -9.16 -13.70 1.04
N GLY A 224 -9.67 -13.24 -0.11
CA GLY A 224 -10.90 -13.78 -0.71
C GLY A 224 -10.85 -15.29 -0.99
N THR A 225 -9.68 -15.93 -0.86
CA THR A 225 -9.49 -17.39 -0.88
C THR A 225 -10.29 -18.10 0.22
N LEU A 226 -10.51 -17.49 1.38
CA LEU A 226 -11.37 -18.07 2.42
C LEU A 226 -12.84 -18.10 1.98
N ALA A 227 -13.31 -17.05 1.32
CA ALA A 227 -14.64 -17.01 0.73
C ALA A 227 -14.76 -18.06 -0.40
N LEU A 228 -13.76 -18.15 -1.28
CA LEU A 228 -13.71 -19.16 -2.35
C LEU A 228 -13.65 -20.60 -1.81
N LEU A 229 -12.89 -20.83 -0.74
CA LEU A 229 -12.82 -22.13 -0.07
C LEU A 229 -14.19 -22.50 0.52
N GLY A 230 -14.83 -21.56 1.21
CA GLY A 230 -16.19 -21.74 1.74
C GLY A 230 -17.21 -22.04 0.66
N LEU A 231 -17.19 -21.29 -0.45
CA LEU A 231 -18.04 -21.52 -1.62
C LEU A 231 -17.74 -22.87 -2.28
N GLY A 232 -16.46 -23.27 -2.37
CA GLY A 232 -16.04 -24.57 -2.86
C GLY A 232 -16.63 -25.71 -2.04
N PHE A 233 -16.57 -25.62 -0.72
CA PHE A 233 -17.19 -26.62 0.17
C PHE A 233 -18.71 -26.63 0.08
N ALA A 234 -19.36 -25.45 0.01
CA ALA A 234 -20.80 -25.37 -0.18
C ALA A 234 -21.24 -26.03 -1.50
N GLY A 235 -20.48 -25.82 -2.58
CA GLY A 235 -20.69 -26.47 -3.88
C GLY A 235 -20.58 -27.99 -3.80
N LEU A 236 -19.56 -28.52 -3.12
CA LEU A 236 -19.38 -29.97 -2.90
C LEU A 236 -20.52 -30.57 -2.06
N ALA A 237 -20.95 -29.87 -1.01
CA ALA A 237 -22.07 -30.29 -0.17
C ALA A 237 -23.38 -30.35 -0.97
N ALA A 238 -23.67 -29.34 -1.80
CA ALA A 238 -24.84 -29.34 -2.69
C ALA A 238 -24.79 -30.48 -3.72
N ALA A 239 -23.63 -30.73 -4.33
CA ALA A 239 -23.44 -31.82 -5.29
C ALA A 239 -23.65 -33.20 -4.66
N SER A 240 -23.15 -33.42 -3.44
CA SER A 240 -23.33 -34.70 -2.73
C SER A 240 -24.79 -34.97 -2.35
N ARG A 241 -25.57 -33.94 -2.00
CA ARG A 241 -27.01 -34.08 -1.73
C ARG A 241 -27.80 -34.46 -2.98
N ARG A 242 -27.50 -33.86 -4.14
CA ARG A 242 -28.14 -34.21 -5.42
C ARG A 242 -27.87 -35.65 -5.85
N ARG A 243 -26.65 -36.16 -5.61
CA ARG A 243 -26.33 -37.56 -5.89
C ARG A 243 -27.15 -38.54 -5.05
N LYS A 244 -27.41 -38.21 -3.79
CA LYS A 244 -28.29 -39.03 -2.93
C LYS A 244 -29.76 -38.99 -3.37
N GLN A 245 -30.25 -37.88 -3.91
CA GLN A 245 -31.61 -37.77 -4.43
C GLN A 245 -31.82 -38.52 -5.76
N ASN A 246 -30.80 -38.62 -6.60
CA ASN A 246 -30.89 -39.36 -7.88
C ASN A 246 -30.63 -40.87 -7.74
N GLN A 247 -30.27 -41.36 -6.55
CA GLN A 247 -30.06 -42.78 -6.24
C GLN A 247 -31.20 -43.39 -5.41
N ALA A 248 -32.24 -42.60 -5.10
CA ALA A 248 -33.49 -43.03 -4.49
C ALA A 248 -34.62 -42.92 -5.52
#